data_AF-A0A150AAV8-F1
#
_entry.id   AF-A0A150AAV8-F1
#
_cell.length_a   1.000
_cell.length_b   1.000
_cell.length_c   1.000
_cell.angle_alpha   90.00
_cell.angle_beta   90.00
_cell.angle_gamma   90.00
#
_symmetry.space_group_name_H-M   'P 1'
#
loop_
_entity.id
_entity.type
_entity.pdbx_description
1 polymer ?
#
loop_
_entity_poly.entity_id
_entity_poly.type
_entity_poly.pdbx_seq_one_letter_code
_entity_poly.pdbx_strand_id
1 'polypeptide(L)'
;MRATIYFILFLFTIKSNSLAQESTFFDEVKKLQVNTQIPNEIAEKHLGATRNYLGEIQPVYLRYRRVFDSLIYIIVDQHISVGNYTNLYVIKDEVEKAYSLEWSFDQDGANAKATSASYQFLKDDLIEVHISTETVADTSTYDENFNMKTGFSFHNQKTVFSDQYHYLQLLHSEVVILEPSKTISEQRKYKIASSKILNEKDIQNLSQKELRIMRNEIFADYGYIFKSADMKHYFSSFEWYKPEKVAVTEEQLTAIEQLNVKYLLGKEKEIKSHDHRNN
;
A
#
# COMPACT_ATOMS: atom_id res chain seq x y z
N MET A 1 2.12 19.46 -19.28
CA MET A 1 0.95 19.15 -18.42
C MET A 1 1.47 18.21 -17.34
N ARG A 2 1.41 18.62 -16.06
CA ARG A 2 2.10 17.90 -14.95
C ARG A 2 1.35 16.62 -14.60
N ALA A 3 1.92 15.46 -14.92
CA ALA A 3 1.47 14.17 -14.43
C ALA A 3 2.03 13.95 -13.02
N THR A 4 1.26 14.35 -12.01
CA THR A 4 1.47 13.87 -10.65
C THR A 4 1.04 12.41 -10.64
N ILE A 5 1.98 11.51 -10.39
CA ILE A 5 1.75 10.06 -10.29
C ILE A 5 0.89 9.85 -9.05
N TYR A 6 -0.40 9.65 -9.28
CA TYR A 6 -1.30 9.11 -8.27
C TYR A 6 -1.13 7.58 -8.30
N PHE A 7 -1.25 6.96 -7.15
CA PHE A 7 -1.75 5.61 -7.01
C PHE A 7 -3.05 5.52 -7.85
N ILE A 8 -2.99 5.13 -9.13
CA ILE A 8 -4.19 5.04 -9.96
C ILE A 8 -4.84 3.70 -9.67
N LEU A 9 -5.55 3.68 -8.56
CA LEU A 9 -6.65 2.75 -8.35
C LEU A 9 -7.73 3.19 -9.34
N PHE A 10 -7.67 2.71 -10.58
CA PHE A 10 -8.75 2.92 -11.52
C PHE A 10 -9.98 2.20 -10.97
N LEU A 11 -10.82 2.95 -10.26
CA LEU A 11 -12.21 2.57 -10.06
C LEU A 11 -12.91 2.63 -11.41
N PHE A 12 -12.81 1.54 -12.17
CA PHE A 12 -13.70 1.33 -13.30
C PHE A 12 -15.06 0.93 -12.74
N THR A 13 -16.05 1.82 -12.86
CA THR A 13 -17.45 1.38 -12.88
C THR A 13 -17.70 0.81 -14.27
N ILE A 14 -17.63 -0.52 -14.41
CA ILE A 14 -17.97 -1.18 -15.66
C ILE A 14 -19.49 -1.11 -15.78
N LYS A 15 -20.02 -0.11 -16.50
CA LYS A 15 -21.44 -0.11 -16.88
C LYS A 15 -21.65 -1.15 -17.97
N SER A 16 -22.17 -2.32 -17.60
CA SER A 16 -22.72 -3.25 -18.57
C SER A 16 -24.18 -2.87 -18.90
N ASN A 17 -24.58 -3.08 -20.16
CA ASN A 17 -25.92 -2.74 -20.67
C ASN A 17 -26.79 -4.01 -20.70
N SER A 18 -28.06 -3.82 -20.30
CA SER A 18 -29.26 -4.65 -20.53
C SER A 18 -29.46 -5.96 -19.74
N LEU A 19 -30.32 -5.83 -18.71
CA LEU A 19 -31.58 -6.56 -18.47
C LEU A 19 -31.61 -8.05 -18.86
N ALA A 20 -31.63 -8.88 -17.80
CA ALA A 20 -32.24 -10.21 -17.69
C ALA A 20 -31.37 -11.48 -17.87
N GLN A 21 -30.07 -11.44 -17.54
CA GLN A 21 -29.28 -12.67 -17.32
C GLN A 21 -28.21 -12.55 -16.22
N GLU A 22 -28.47 -11.72 -15.21
CA GLU A 22 -27.44 -11.19 -14.28
C GLU A 22 -27.26 -12.00 -12.98
N SER A 23 -28.01 -13.10 -12.75
CA SER A 23 -27.82 -13.95 -11.56
C SER A 23 -26.78 -15.08 -11.74
N THR A 24 -26.21 -15.27 -12.94
CA THR A 24 -25.28 -16.39 -13.18
C THR A 24 -23.86 -16.05 -12.79
N PHE A 25 -23.36 -14.83 -13.04
CA PHE A 25 -21.97 -14.49 -12.83
C PHE A 25 -21.55 -14.62 -11.36
N PHE A 26 -22.32 -14.05 -10.42
CA PHE A 26 -22.05 -14.20 -8.99
C PHE A 26 -21.98 -15.67 -8.56
N ASP A 27 -22.95 -16.48 -8.99
CA ASP A 27 -23.03 -17.90 -8.67
C ASP A 27 -21.96 -18.75 -9.39
N GLU A 28 -21.51 -18.34 -10.57
CA GLU A 28 -20.38 -18.93 -11.28
C GLU A 28 -19.08 -18.66 -10.54
N VAL A 29 -18.85 -17.42 -10.09
CA VAL A 29 -17.66 -17.05 -9.31
C VAL A 29 -17.61 -17.82 -7.98
N LYS A 30 -18.75 -18.07 -7.32
CA LYS A 30 -18.83 -18.95 -6.12
C LYS A 30 -18.36 -20.39 -6.39
N LYS A 31 -18.37 -20.86 -7.63
CA LYS A 31 -17.98 -22.23 -8.00
C LYS A 31 -16.52 -22.32 -8.47
N LEU A 32 -15.88 -21.20 -8.79
CA LEU A 32 -14.49 -21.19 -9.27
C LEU A 32 -13.52 -21.70 -8.21
N GLN A 33 -12.53 -22.49 -8.64
CA GLN A 33 -11.50 -23.01 -7.75
C GLN A 33 -10.31 -22.04 -7.68
N VAL A 34 -9.81 -21.81 -6.46
CA VAL A 34 -8.60 -20.99 -6.28
C VAL A 34 -7.39 -21.72 -6.86
N ASN A 35 -6.47 -20.97 -7.46
CA ASN A 35 -5.29 -21.44 -8.17
C ASN A 35 -5.58 -22.18 -9.49
N THR A 36 -6.75 -21.98 -10.10
CA THR A 36 -7.07 -22.49 -11.43
C THR A 36 -7.30 -21.37 -12.44
N GLN A 37 -7.22 -21.70 -13.72
CA GLN A 37 -7.66 -20.80 -14.79
C GLN A 37 -9.18 -20.59 -14.69
N ILE A 38 -9.61 -19.34 -14.80
CA ILE A 38 -11.01 -18.95 -14.93
C ILE A 38 -11.44 -19.26 -16.37
N PRO A 39 -12.63 -19.85 -16.60
CA PRO A 39 -13.14 -20.08 -17.94
C PRO A 39 -13.06 -18.82 -18.81
N ASN A 40 -12.53 -18.96 -20.02
CA ASN A 40 -12.23 -17.82 -20.90
C ASN A 40 -13.46 -16.96 -21.19
N GLU A 41 -14.64 -17.56 -21.31
CA GLU A 41 -15.90 -16.84 -21.51
C GLU A 41 -16.23 -15.90 -20.34
N ILE A 42 -16.06 -16.37 -19.10
CA ILE A 42 -16.24 -15.56 -17.88
C ILE A 42 -15.17 -14.46 -17.83
N ALA A 43 -13.92 -14.83 -18.13
CA ALA A 43 -12.79 -13.92 -18.05
C ALA A 43 -12.89 -12.77 -19.06
N GLU A 44 -13.27 -13.05 -20.31
CA GLU A 44 -13.46 -12.04 -21.36
C GLU A 44 -14.68 -11.17 -21.07
N LYS A 45 -15.82 -11.79 -20.72
CA LYS A 45 -17.09 -11.09 -20.55
C LYS A 45 -17.12 -10.19 -19.31
N HIS A 46 -16.52 -10.63 -18.20
CA HIS A 46 -16.70 -9.98 -16.90
C HIS A 46 -15.40 -9.45 -16.27
N LEU A 47 -14.24 -9.99 -16.63
CA LEU A 47 -12.96 -9.66 -15.98
C LEU A 47 -11.97 -8.94 -16.90
N GLY A 48 -12.39 -8.50 -18.08
CA GLY A 48 -11.56 -7.71 -18.99
C GLY A 48 -10.40 -8.48 -19.62
N ALA A 49 -10.47 -9.81 -19.70
CA ALA A 49 -9.45 -10.59 -20.40
C ALA A 49 -9.40 -10.20 -21.89
N THR A 50 -8.20 -9.91 -22.37
CA THR A 50 -7.98 -9.49 -23.76
C THR A 50 -7.55 -10.66 -24.64
N ARG A 51 -7.67 -10.48 -25.96
CA ARG A 51 -7.18 -11.44 -26.95
C ARG A 51 -5.75 -11.09 -27.37
N ASN A 52 -4.91 -12.10 -27.60
CA ASN A 52 -3.60 -11.91 -28.23
C ASN A 52 -3.71 -11.59 -29.74
N TYR A 53 -2.56 -11.42 -30.39
CA TYR A 53 -2.48 -11.19 -31.84
C TYR A 53 -3.01 -12.35 -32.70
N LEU A 54 -3.17 -13.55 -32.13
CA LEU A 54 -3.79 -14.71 -32.78
C LEU A 54 -5.32 -14.77 -32.55
N GLY A 55 -5.89 -13.82 -31.80
CA GLY A 55 -7.31 -13.79 -31.46
C GLY A 55 -7.69 -14.70 -30.28
N GLU A 56 -6.73 -15.30 -29.57
CA GLU A 56 -6.96 -16.18 -28.44
C GLU A 56 -7.08 -15.39 -27.13
N ILE A 57 -8.11 -15.68 -26.34
CA ILE A 57 -8.33 -15.06 -25.02
C ILE A 57 -7.16 -15.43 -24.11
N GLN A 58 -6.50 -14.42 -23.54
CA GLN A 58 -5.41 -14.62 -22.61
C GLN A 58 -5.92 -15.25 -21.29
N PRO A 59 -5.19 -16.24 -20.74
CA PRO A 59 -5.64 -16.94 -19.55
C PRO A 59 -5.64 -16.00 -18.32
N VAL A 60 -6.72 -16.09 -17.55
CA VAL A 60 -6.88 -15.40 -16.27
C VAL A 60 -6.91 -16.45 -15.17
N TYR A 61 -6.11 -16.27 -14.12
CA TYR A 61 -6.01 -17.23 -13.03
C TYR A 61 -6.58 -16.66 -11.74
N LEU A 62 -7.43 -17.42 -11.08
CA LEU A 62 -7.95 -17.06 -9.76
C LEU A 62 -6.89 -17.34 -8.69
N ARG A 63 -6.52 -16.33 -7.91
CA ARG A 63 -5.51 -16.43 -6.82
C ARG A 63 -6.11 -16.37 -5.43
N TYR A 64 -7.21 -15.66 -5.29
CA TYR A 64 -7.91 -15.54 -4.02
C TYR A 64 -9.41 -15.45 -4.28
N ARG A 65 -10.19 -16.00 -3.37
CA ARG A 65 -11.65 -15.83 -3.38
C ARG A 65 -12.16 -15.81 -1.96
N ARG A 66 -12.95 -14.80 -1.63
CA ARG A 66 -13.70 -14.71 -0.38
C ARG A 66 -15.15 -14.40 -0.67
N VAL A 67 -16.05 -15.22 -0.14
CA VAL A 67 -17.48 -15.14 -0.38
C VAL A 67 -18.17 -14.65 0.89
N PHE A 68 -19.02 -13.66 0.75
CA PHE A 68 -20.00 -13.22 1.73
C PHE A 68 -21.40 -13.38 1.14
N ASP A 69 -22.43 -13.08 1.91
CA ASP A 69 -23.84 -13.28 1.51
C ASP A 69 -24.20 -12.48 0.25
N SER A 70 -23.77 -11.21 0.18
CA SER A 70 -24.13 -10.29 -0.91
C SER A 70 -22.94 -9.79 -1.73
N LEU A 71 -21.72 -10.27 -1.44
CA LEU A 71 -20.53 -9.86 -2.20
C LEU A 71 -19.45 -10.94 -2.21
N ILE A 72 -18.61 -10.91 -3.24
CA ILE A 72 -17.44 -11.76 -3.39
C ILE A 72 -16.24 -10.87 -3.70
N TYR A 73 -15.13 -11.14 -3.04
CA TYR A 73 -13.82 -10.64 -3.44
C TYR A 73 -13.07 -11.72 -4.20
N ILE A 74 -12.52 -11.39 -5.36
CA ILE A 74 -11.54 -12.24 -6.05
C ILE A 74 -10.28 -11.46 -6.36
N ILE A 75 -9.12 -12.11 -6.20
CA ILE A 75 -7.86 -11.63 -6.79
C ILE A 75 -7.56 -12.52 -7.97
N VAL A 76 -7.27 -11.92 -9.12
CA VAL A 76 -6.90 -12.64 -10.33
C VAL A 76 -5.60 -12.11 -10.90
N ASP A 77 -4.82 -13.00 -11.49
CA ASP A 77 -3.66 -12.65 -12.29
C ASP A 77 -4.00 -12.79 -13.77
N GLN A 78 -3.65 -11.78 -14.54
CA GLN A 78 -3.84 -11.72 -15.99
C GLN A 78 -2.49 -11.51 -16.65
N HIS A 79 -2.20 -12.32 -17.66
CA HIS A 79 -1.03 -12.10 -18.52
C HIS A 79 -1.50 -11.41 -19.80
N ILE A 80 -0.98 -10.23 -20.08
CA ILE A 80 -1.15 -9.57 -21.38
C ILE A 80 0.19 -9.46 -22.09
N SER A 81 0.19 -9.10 -23.37
CA SER A 81 1.41 -9.03 -24.19
C SER A 81 2.52 -8.13 -23.62
N VAL A 82 2.19 -7.22 -22.70
CA VAL A 82 3.10 -6.21 -22.13
C VAL A 82 3.40 -6.45 -20.63
N GLY A 83 2.86 -7.51 -20.01
CA GLY A 83 3.17 -7.83 -18.62
C GLY A 83 2.09 -8.62 -17.88
N ASN A 84 2.33 -8.81 -16.58
CA ASN A 84 1.39 -9.41 -15.65
C ASN A 84 0.64 -8.32 -14.86
N TYR A 85 -0.66 -8.50 -14.71
CA TYR A 85 -1.55 -7.60 -14.00
C TYR A 85 -2.28 -8.40 -12.93
N THR A 86 -2.31 -7.86 -11.72
CA THR A 86 -3.10 -8.44 -10.62
C THR A 86 -4.26 -7.51 -10.34
N ASN A 87 -5.49 -8.04 -10.38
CA ASN A 87 -6.71 -7.29 -10.10
C ASN A 87 -7.44 -7.88 -8.91
N LEU A 88 -7.79 -7.04 -7.93
CA LEU A 88 -8.80 -7.36 -6.92
C LEU A 88 -10.16 -6.83 -7.41
N TYR A 89 -11.12 -7.73 -7.61
CA TYR A 89 -12.49 -7.40 -7.98
C TYR A 89 -13.43 -7.52 -6.78
N VAL A 90 -14.34 -6.55 -6.67
CA VAL A 90 -15.50 -6.56 -5.77
C VAL A 90 -16.72 -6.88 -6.61
N ILE A 91 -17.33 -8.03 -6.33
CA ILE A 91 -18.42 -8.58 -7.14
C ILE A 91 -19.67 -8.67 -6.27
N LYS A 92 -20.75 -8.04 -6.71
CA LYS A 92 -22.11 -8.29 -6.20
C LYS A 92 -22.84 -9.07 -7.28
N ASP A 93 -23.76 -8.45 -8.02
CA ASP A 93 -24.34 -9.11 -9.21
C ASP A 93 -23.37 -9.02 -10.42
N GLU A 94 -22.68 -7.88 -10.54
CA GLU A 94 -21.61 -7.64 -11.50
C GLU A 94 -20.34 -7.15 -10.78
N VAL A 95 -19.28 -6.88 -11.56
CA VAL A 95 -18.07 -6.23 -11.05
C VAL A 95 -18.42 -4.78 -10.68
N GLU A 96 -18.51 -4.50 -9.39
CA GLU A 96 -18.83 -3.17 -8.87
C GLU A 96 -17.59 -2.28 -8.82
N LYS A 97 -16.44 -2.87 -8.42
CA LYS A 97 -15.15 -2.18 -8.30
C LYS A 97 -14.01 -3.12 -8.68
N ALA A 98 -12.96 -2.55 -9.26
CA ALA A 98 -11.69 -3.22 -9.52
C ALA A 98 -10.54 -2.39 -8.94
N TYR A 99 -9.53 -3.08 -8.42
CA TYR A 99 -8.31 -2.52 -7.85
C TYR A 99 -7.14 -3.19 -8.57
N SER A 100 -6.44 -2.45 -9.42
CA SER A 100 -5.37 -2.97 -10.28
C SER A 100 -4.00 -2.68 -9.69
N LEU A 101 -3.16 -3.71 -9.62
CA LEU A 101 -1.74 -3.61 -9.32
C LEU A 101 -0.98 -3.77 -10.63
N GLU A 102 -0.33 -2.68 -11.05
CA GLU A 102 0.33 -2.61 -12.35
C GLU A 102 1.81 -2.28 -12.19
N TRP A 103 2.61 -2.88 -13.06
CA TRP A 103 3.96 -2.39 -13.32
C TRP A 103 3.88 -1.26 -14.34
N SER A 104 4.48 -0.13 -14.02
CA SER A 104 4.55 1.00 -14.95
C SER A 104 5.98 1.48 -15.11
N PHE A 105 6.28 1.90 -16.33
CA PHE A 105 7.57 2.43 -16.68
C PHE A 105 7.40 3.67 -17.54
N ASP A 106 8.09 4.73 -17.17
CA ASP A 106 8.08 6.02 -17.86
C ASP A 106 9.52 6.39 -18.23
N GLN A 107 9.84 6.36 -19.52
CA GLN A 107 11.13 6.80 -20.06
C GLN A 107 11.10 8.23 -20.59
N ASP A 108 9.91 8.84 -20.71
CA ASP A 108 9.73 10.09 -21.43
C ASP A 108 9.84 11.28 -20.46
N GLY A 109 11.05 11.55 -19.97
CA GLY A 109 11.29 12.67 -19.07
C GLY A 109 12.75 12.89 -18.67
N ALA A 110 12.99 13.94 -17.87
CA ALA A 110 14.31 14.20 -17.29
C ALA A 110 14.77 13.14 -16.26
N ASN A 111 13.84 12.29 -15.79
CA ASN A 111 14.09 11.18 -14.88
C ASN A 111 13.37 9.93 -15.40
N ALA A 112 14.07 8.79 -15.50
CA ALA A 112 13.44 7.51 -15.82
C ALA A 112 12.74 6.93 -14.58
N LYS A 113 11.44 6.68 -14.74
CA LYS A 113 10.43 6.12 -13.83
C LYS A 113 10.24 4.61 -13.89
N ALA A 114 10.63 3.79 -12.91
CA ALA A 114 10.13 2.41 -12.83
C ALA A 114 9.33 2.19 -11.54
N THR A 115 8.09 1.72 -11.64
CA THR A 115 7.22 1.45 -10.49
C THR A 115 6.73 0.02 -10.53
N SER A 116 6.95 -0.73 -9.45
CA SER A 116 6.40 -2.06 -9.22
C SER A 116 5.44 -2.06 -8.04
N ALA A 117 4.45 -2.94 -8.09
CA ALA A 117 3.51 -3.16 -7.01
C ALA A 117 3.46 -4.66 -6.68
N SER A 118 3.36 -4.96 -5.39
CA SER A 118 3.18 -6.31 -4.87
C SER A 118 2.15 -6.28 -3.75
N TYR A 119 1.60 -7.45 -3.40
CA TYR A 119 0.67 -7.57 -2.28
C TYR A 119 0.98 -8.78 -1.42
N GLN A 120 0.60 -8.69 -0.15
CA GLN A 120 0.59 -9.81 0.77
C GLN A 120 -0.58 -9.71 1.74
N PHE A 121 -1.10 -10.86 2.19
CA PHE A 121 -2.09 -10.88 3.25
C PHE A 121 -1.37 -10.77 4.61
N LEU A 122 -1.73 -9.75 5.38
CA LEU A 122 -1.34 -9.66 6.80
C LEU A 122 -2.30 -10.47 7.68
N LYS A 123 -3.56 -10.56 7.25
CA LYS A 123 -4.65 -11.37 7.82
C LYS A 123 -5.60 -11.76 6.69
N ASP A 124 -6.54 -12.66 6.95
CA ASP A 124 -7.52 -13.13 5.95
C ASP A 124 -8.34 -12.00 5.29
N ASP A 125 -8.53 -10.89 6.00
CA ASP A 125 -9.29 -9.70 5.61
C ASP A 125 -8.44 -8.45 5.38
N LEU A 126 -7.11 -8.52 5.54
CA LEU A 126 -6.24 -7.35 5.46
C LEU A 126 -5.07 -7.61 4.51
N ILE A 127 -5.09 -6.92 3.38
CA ILE A 127 -4.04 -6.98 2.36
C ILE A 127 -3.14 -5.76 2.53
N GLU A 128 -1.83 -5.98 2.60
CA GLU A 128 -0.83 -4.94 2.39
C GLU A 128 -0.47 -4.90 0.90
N VAL A 129 -0.48 -3.71 0.34
CA VAL A 129 0.03 -3.40 -1.00
C VAL A 129 1.31 -2.60 -0.82
N HIS A 130 2.41 -3.13 -1.35
CA HIS A 130 3.71 -2.47 -1.35
C HIS A 130 4.03 -2.00 -2.76
N ILE A 131 4.22 -0.69 -2.91
CA ILE A 131 4.69 -0.06 -4.15
C ILE A 131 6.14 0.38 -3.96
N SER A 132 6.98 -0.03 -4.91
CA SER A 132 8.37 0.40 -4.98
C SER A 132 8.60 1.18 -6.27
N THR A 133 9.12 2.40 -6.14
CA THR A 133 9.48 3.25 -7.26
C THR A 133 10.97 3.48 -7.28
N GLU A 134 11.59 3.13 -8.40
CA GLU A 134 12.95 3.49 -8.76
C GLU A 134 12.91 4.70 -9.68
N THR A 135 13.56 5.80 -9.28
CA THR A 135 13.73 7.00 -10.10
C THR A 135 15.20 7.21 -10.41
N VAL A 136 15.56 7.19 -11.69
CA VAL A 136 16.91 7.51 -12.15
C VAL A 136 16.92 8.95 -12.64
N ALA A 137 17.60 9.82 -11.89
CA ALA A 137 17.72 11.25 -12.21
C ALA A 137 19.05 11.57 -12.87
N ASP A 138 19.02 12.32 -13.97
CA ASP A 138 20.23 12.88 -14.59
C ASP A 138 20.74 14.07 -13.76
N THR A 139 21.95 13.95 -13.23
CA THR A 139 22.61 14.96 -12.39
C THR A 139 23.63 15.81 -13.15
N SER A 140 23.69 15.71 -14.48
CA SER A 140 24.56 16.57 -15.29
C SER A 140 24.17 18.05 -15.15
N THR A 141 25.18 18.91 -15.04
CA THR A 141 24.96 20.36 -15.02
C THR A 141 24.81 20.86 -16.44
N TYR A 142 23.85 21.76 -16.67
CA TYR A 142 23.67 22.40 -17.97
C TYR A 142 24.67 23.54 -18.16
N ASP A 143 25.40 23.54 -19.28
CA ASP A 143 26.29 24.64 -19.66
C ASP A 143 25.58 25.57 -20.65
N GLU A 144 25.29 26.77 -20.18
CA GLU A 144 24.64 27.81 -20.98
C GLU A 144 25.51 28.29 -22.15
N ASN A 145 26.85 28.20 -22.03
CA ASN A 145 27.77 28.66 -23.08
C ASN A 145 27.79 27.73 -24.29
N PHE A 146 27.54 26.44 -24.06
CA PHE A 146 27.55 25.41 -25.11
C PHE A 146 26.14 24.91 -25.45
N ASN A 147 25.09 25.42 -24.77
CA ASN A 147 23.71 24.97 -24.90
C ASN A 147 23.57 23.44 -24.80
N MET A 148 24.34 22.83 -23.89
CA MET A 148 24.38 21.38 -23.70
C MET A 148 24.69 21.02 -22.25
N LYS A 149 24.31 19.80 -21.84
CA LYS A 149 24.70 19.23 -20.55
C LYS A 149 26.20 18.92 -20.53
N THR A 150 26.91 19.29 -19.47
CA THR A 150 28.33 18.96 -19.29
C THR A 150 28.51 17.49 -18.92
N GLY A 151 29.48 16.84 -19.56
CA GLY A 151 29.80 15.44 -19.33
C GLY A 151 28.90 14.44 -20.07
N PHE A 152 29.37 13.21 -20.20
CA PHE A 152 28.58 12.12 -20.76
C PHE A 152 27.41 11.81 -19.80
N SER A 153 26.16 12.15 -20.19
CA SER A 153 24.91 11.94 -19.41
C SER A 153 24.75 10.52 -18.82
N PHE A 154 25.44 9.52 -19.38
CA PHE A 154 25.49 8.15 -18.84
C PHE A 154 26.26 8.00 -17.51
N HIS A 155 27.12 8.95 -17.13
CA HIS A 155 27.97 8.84 -15.92
C HIS A 155 27.44 9.65 -14.73
N ASN A 156 26.47 10.54 -14.98
CA ASN A 156 25.89 11.46 -14.00
C ASN A 156 24.44 11.07 -13.72
N GLN A 157 24.22 9.87 -13.19
CA GLN A 157 22.88 9.40 -12.83
C GLN A 157 22.83 9.08 -11.34
N LYS A 158 21.76 9.49 -10.68
CA LYS A 158 21.46 9.12 -9.30
C LYS A 158 20.14 8.36 -9.26
N THR A 159 20.22 7.11 -8.81
CA THR A 159 19.03 6.30 -8.53
C THR A 159 18.52 6.60 -7.12
N VAL A 160 17.23 6.85 -7.01
CA VAL A 160 16.51 7.03 -5.74
C VAL A 160 15.37 6.02 -5.69
N PHE A 161 15.30 5.25 -4.60
CA PHE A 161 14.21 4.34 -4.32
C PHE A 161 13.21 4.99 -3.36
N SER A 162 11.93 4.72 -3.57
CA SER A 162 10.85 5.13 -2.68
C SER A 162 9.87 3.98 -2.50
N ASP A 163 9.54 3.67 -1.25
CA ASP A 163 8.56 2.64 -0.91
C ASP A 163 7.31 3.27 -0.30
N GLN A 164 6.14 2.81 -0.76
CA GLN A 164 4.83 3.21 -0.26
C GLN A 164 4.02 1.98 0.10
N TYR A 165 3.27 2.07 1.20
CA TYR A 165 2.44 1.00 1.72
C TYR A 165 1.00 1.47 1.83
N HIS A 166 0.09 0.68 1.28
CA HIS A 166 -1.36 0.89 1.36
C HIS A 166 -2.00 -0.40 1.87
N TYR A 167 -3.17 -0.28 2.49
CA TYR A 167 -3.84 -1.45 3.06
C TYR A 167 -5.28 -1.51 2.60
N LEU A 168 -5.69 -2.70 2.16
CA LEU A 168 -7.07 -2.98 1.76
C LEU A 168 -7.68 -3.91 2.80
N GLN A 169 -8.63 -3.37 3.56
CA GLN A 169 -9.43 -4.12 4.52
C GLN A 169 -10.72 -4.59 3.83
N LEU A 170 -10.88 -5.91 3.73
CA LEU A 170 -11.99 -6.58 3.06
C LEU A 170 -13.14 -6.81 4.06
N LEU A 171 -14.13 -5.93 4.08
CA LEU A 171 -15.30 -6.05 4.94
C LEU A 171 -16.45 -6.78 4.24
N HIS A 172 -17.49 -7.17 4.97
CA HIS A 172 -18.67 -7.82 4.37
C HIS A 172 -19.54 -6.87 3.53
N SER A 173 -19.23 -5.57 3.50
CA SER A 173 -19.98 -4.53 2.78
C SER A 173 -19.15 -3.80 1.72
N GLU A 174 -17.85 -3.62 1.97
CA GLU A 174 -16.98 -2.81 1.13
C GLU A 174 -15.50 -3.09 1.40
N VAL A 175 -14.65 -2.61 0.47
CA VAL A 175 -13.21 -2.52 0.70
C VAL A 175 -12.91 -1.17 1.32
N VAL A 176 -12.32 -1.16 2.51
CA VAL A 176 -11.82 0.06 3.16
C VAL A 176 -10.33 0.19 2.91
N ILE A 177 -9.91 1.33 2.38
CA ILE A 177 -8.49 1.63 2.16
C ILE A 177 -7.94 2.34 3.40
N LEU A 178 -6.88 1.80 4.00
CA LEU A 178 -6.17 2.45 5.10
C LEU A 178 -4.91 3.11 4.53
N GLU A 179 -4.83 4.41 4.71
CA GLU A 179 -3.76 5.25 4.18
C GLU A 179 -2.73 5.60 5.25
N PRO A 180 -1.43 5.68 4.91
CA PRO A 180 -0.40 6.18 5.79
C PRO A 180 -0.62 7.65 6.16
N SER A 181 0.03 8.08 7.25
CA SER A 181 -0.02 9.49 7.64
C SER A 181 0.61 10.37 6.56
N LYS A 182 -0.11 11.44 6.17
CA LYS A 182 0.30 12.38 5.11
C LYS A 182 1.35 13.39 5.56
N THR A 183 1.47 13.60 6.87
CA THR A 183 2.28 14.67 7.46
C THR A 183 3.24 14.06 8.49
N ILE A 184 4.14 13.19 8.03
CA ILE A 184 5.19 12.61 8.87
C ILE A 184 6.39 13.56 8.82
N SER A 185 6.85 14.05 9.97
CA SER A 185 8.11 14.81 10.01
C SER A 185 9.27 13.95 9.50
N GLU A 186 10.01 14.44 8.51
CA GLU A 186 11.17 13.74 7.95
C GLU A 186 12.29 13.48 8.96
N GLN A 187 12.30 14.27 10.04
CA GLN A 187 13.28 14.20 11.13
C GLN A 187 12.92 13.16 12.20
N ARG A 188 11.79 12.48 12.08
CA ARG A 188 11.41 11.36 12.97
C ARG A 188 12.37 10.20 12.82
N LYS A 189 12.71 9.56 13.93
CA LYS A 189 13.54 8.35 13.95
C LYS A 189 12.75 7.14 13.46
N TYR A 190 11.47 7.05 13.81
CA TYR A 190 10.62 5.89 13.53
C TYR A 190 9.45 6.24 12.60
N LYS A 191 9.76 6.82 11.44
CA LYS A 191 8.78 7.15 10.38
C LYS A 191 7.88 5.97 10.00
N ILE A 192 8.46 4.77 9.98
CA ILE A 192 7.78 3.52 9.68
C ILE A 192 6.53 3.28 10.55
N ALA A 193 6.50 3.78 11.79
CA ALA A 193 5.36 3.64 12.70
C ALA A 193 4.09 4.38 12.22
N SER A 194 4.23 5.33 11.29
CA SER A 194 3.12 6.09 10.71
C SER A 194 2.92 5.81 9.22
N SER A 195 3.83 5.08 8.57
CA SER A 195 3.77 4.77 7.14
C SER A 195 3.47 3.30 6.82
N LYS A 196 3.63 2.38 7.76
CA LYS A 196 3.46 0.94 7.56
C LYS A 196 2.90 0.28 8.82
N ILE A 197 2.03 -0.71 8.68
CA ILE A 197 1.63 -1.60 9.79
C ILE A 197 2.85 -2.42 10.22
N LEU A 198 3.22 -2.30 11.48
CA LEU A 198 4.42 -2.94 12.04
C LEU A 198 4.20 -4.43 12.26
N ASN A 199 5.25 -5.20 11.99
CA ASN A 199 5.35 -6.61 12.34
C ASN A 199 6.53 -6.87 13.28
N GLU A 200 6.73 -8.14 13.67
CA GLU A 200 7.79 -8.53 14.59
C GLU A 200 9.19 -8.15 14.10
N LYS A 201 9.48 -8.31 12.79
CA LYS A 201 10.79 -8.00 12.22
C LYS A 201 11.12 -6.51 12.31
N ASP A 202 10.11 -5.64 12.23
CA ASP A 202 10.29 -4.19 12.32
C ASP A 202 10.72 -3.74 13.72
N ILE A 203 10.46 -4.56 14.77
CA ILE A 203 10.67 -4.17 16.17
C ILE A 203 11.55 -5.12 16.98
N GLN A 204 11.91 -6.29 16.45
CA GLN A 204 12.62 -7.37 17.18
C GLN A 204 13.93 -6.94 17.85
N ASN A 205 14.61 -5.93 17.31
CA ASN A 205 15.89 -5.44 17.82
C ASN A 205 15.75 -4.20 18.73
N LEU A 206 14.52 -3.77 19.04
CA LEU A 206 14.26 -2.59 19.83
C LEU A 206 14.09 -2.96 21.31
N SER A 207 14.77 -2.23 22.17
CA SER A 207 14.54 -2.29 23.61
C SER A 207 13.15 -1.79 23.97
N GLN A 208 12.65 -2.15 25.16
CA GLN A 208 11.37 -1.63 25.67
C GLN A 208 11.33 -0.08 25.66
N LYS A 209 12.45 0.58 25.97
CA LYS A 209 12.56 2.05 25.93
C LYS A 209 12.38 2.57 24.50
N GLU A 210 12.97 1.90 23.51
CA GLU A 210 12.85 2.29 22.10
C GLU A 210 11.44 2.04 21.56
N LEU A 211 10.79 0.93 21.92
CA LEU A 211 9.38 0.70 21.58
C LEU A 211 8.49 1.82 22.14
N ARG A 212 8.73 2.22 23.39
CA ARG A 212 8.01 3.33 24.01
C ARG A 212 8.29 4.65 23.30
N ILE A 213 9.54 4.93 22.91
CA ILE A 213 9.86 6.13 22.13
C ILE A 213 9.13 6.09 20.78
N MET A 214 9.22 4.98 20.03
CA MET A 214 8.55 4.79 18.75
C MET A 214 7.04 5.03 18.83
N ARG A 215 6.39 4.47 19.87
CA ARG A 215 4.96 4.68 20.11
C ARG A 215 4.64 6.15 20.44
N ASN A 216 5.45 6.79 21.29
CA ASN A 216 5.23 8.18 21.68
C ASN A 216 5.58 9.18 20.57
N GLU A 217 6.47 8.82 19.64
CA GLU A 217 6.81 9.66 18.49
C GLU A 217 5.60 9.95 17.61
N ILE A 218 4.69 8.98 17.46
CA ILE A 218 3.38 9.18 16.79
C ILE A 218 2.66 10.35 17.45
N PHE A 219 2.43 10.30 18.77
CA PHE A 219 1.73 11.35 19.50
C PHE A 219 2.47 12.70 19.50
N ALA A 220 3.81 12.67 19.50
CA ALA A 220 4.63 13.88 19.43
C ALA A 220 4.41 14.64 18.12
N ASP A 221 4.25 13.93 17.00
CA ASP A 221 3.98 14.49 15.66
C ASP A 221 2.63 15.23 15.63
N TYR A 222 1.65 14.76 16.41
CA TYR A 222 0.35 15.43 16.60
C TYR A 222 0.36 16.56 17.64
N GLY A 223 1.52 16.87 18.21
CA GLY A 223 1.75 17.94 19.16
C GLY A 223 1.38 17.60 20.61
N TYR A 224 1.36 16.33 20.99
CA TYR A 224 1.01 15.92 22.36
C TYR A 224 2.00 16.44 23.41
N ILE A 225 1.48 17.03 24.49
CA ILE A 225 2.25 17.51 25.63
C ILE A 225 2.49 16.37 26.62
N PHE A 226 3.72 15.84 26.66
CA PHE A 226 4.07 14.73 27.54
C PHE A 226 4.09 15.11 29.03
N LYS A 227 3.42 14.30 29.85
CA LYS A 227 3.42 14.42 31.32
C LYS A 227 4.64 13.78 31.96
N SER A 228 5.15 12.67 31.40
CA SER A 228 6.31 12.00 31.98
C SER A 228 7.60 12.76 31.63
N ALA A 229 8.45 12.95 32.64
CA ALA A 229 9.65 13.77 32.52
C ALA A 229 10.62 13.25 31.45
N ASP A 230 10.74 11.93 31.31
CA ASP A 230 11.60 11.27 30.33
C ASP A 230 11.17 11.55 28.89
N MET A 231 9.88 11.42 28.55
CA MET A 231 9.37 11.69 27.20
C MET A 231 9.37 13.18 26.89
N LYS A 232 9.01 14.02 27.88
CA LYS A 232 9.10 15.47 27.72
C LYS A 232 10.54 15.90 27.41
N HIS A 233 11.51 15.44 28.20
CA HIS A 233 12.92 15.75 27.97
C HIS A 233 13.39 15.25 26.60
N TYR A 234 13.07 13.98 26.27
CA TYR A 234 13.45 13.38 25.00
C TYR A 234 12.90 14.16 23.79
N PHE A 235 11.59 14.41 23.72
CA PHE A 235 11.01 15.09 22.55
C PHE A 235 11.34 16.59 22.49
N SER A 236 11.55 17.25 23.64
CA SER A 236 11.92 18.67 23.68
C SER A 236 13.29 18.98 23.04
N SER A 237 14.15 17.98 22.85
CA SER A 237 15.43 18.18 22.16
C SER A 237 15.31 18.18 20.63
N PHE A 238 14.14 17.90 20.07
CA PHE A 238 13.94 17.84 18.62
C PHE A 238 13.23 19.11 18.11
N GLU A 239 13.79 19.73 17.06
CA GLU A 239 13.24 20.97 16.50
C GLU A 239 11.83 20.80 15.90
N TRP A 240 11.55 19.61 15.35
CA TRP A 240 10.26 19.28 14.74
C TRP A 240 9.13 19.10 15.77
N TYR A 241 9.43 18.83 17.05
CA TYR A 241 8.42 18.61 18.05
C TYR A 241 7.80 19.94 18.51
N LYS A 242 6.50 20.12 18.23
CA LYS A 242 5.72 21.30 18.62
C LYS A 242 4.66 20.92 19.66
N PRO A 243 4.91 21.06 20.97
CA PRO A 243 3.95 20.73 22.01
C PRO A 243 2.78 21.72 22.03
N GLU A 244 1.59 21.28 21.64
CA GLU A 244 0.41 22.14 21.46
C GLU A 244 -0.85 21.61 22.16
N LYS A 245 -0.98 20.28 22.30
CA LYS A 245 -2.21 19.63 22.74
C LYS A 245 -2.01 18.83 24.02
N VAL A 246 -2.88 19.05 25.01
CA VAL A 246 -2.91 18.26 26.25
C VAL A 246 -3.45 16.83 26.07
N ALA A 247 -4.13 16.57 24.96
CA ALA A 247 -4.64 15.26 24.58
C ALA A 247 -4.57 15.07 23.07
N VAL A 248 -4.21 13.86 22.65
CA VAL A 248 -4.36 13.38 21.27
C VAL A 248 -5.24 12.14 21.35
N THR A 249 -6.41 12.19 20.71
CA THR A 249 -7.37 11.08 20.72
C THR A 249 -7.07 10.11 19.58
N GLU A 250 -7.52 8.85 19.72
CA GLU A 250 -7.32 7.84 18.68
C GLU A 250 -7.93 8.25 17.34
N GLU A 251 -9.07 8.97 17.36
CA GLU A 251 -9.74 9.51 16.17
C GLU A 251 -8.88 10.49 15.36
N GLN A 252 -7.86 11.10 15.98
CA GLN A 252 -6.93 11.98 15.27
C GLN A 252 -5.82 11.20 14.57
N LEU A 253 -5.57 9.95 14.99
CA LEU A 253 -4.55 9.09 14.41
C LEU A 253 -5.10 8.36 13.18
N THR A 254 -4.23 8.08 12.23
CA THR A 254 -4.60 7.18 11.12
C THR A 254 -4.87 5.77 11.63
N ALA A 255 -5.63 4.96 10.89
CA ALA A 255 -5.89 3.57 11.26
C ALA A 255 -4.59 2.76 11.44
N ILE A 256 -3.57 3.04 10.61
CA ILE A 256 -2.24 2.41 10.73
C ILE A 256 -1.58 2.79 12.06
N GLU A 257 -1.60 4.08 12.42
CA GLU A 257 -1.03 4.55 13.68
C GLU A 257 -1.77 3.97 14.90
N GLN A 258 -3.10 3.88 14.86
CA GLN A 258 -3.89 3.26 15.93
C GLN A 258 -3.50 1.78 16.11
N LEU A 259 -3.39 1.02 15.01
CA LEU A 259 -2.96 -0.37 15.03
C LEU A 259 -1.55 -0.50 15.61
N ASN A 260 -0.63 0.36 15.18
CA ASN A 260 0.76 0.34 15.63
C ASN A 260 0.92 0.75 17.09
N VAL A 261 0.19 1.76 17.56
CA VAL A 261 0.17 2.16 18.98
C VAL A 261 -0.26 0.98 19.85
N LYS A 262 -1.33 0.28 19.45
CA LYS A 262 -1.82 -0.90 20.17
C LYS A 262 -0.79 -2.03 20.16
N TYR A 263 -0.18 -2.30 19.00
CA TYR A 263 0.83 -3.34 18.84
C TYR A 263 2.07 -3.08 19.71
N LEU A 264 2.63 -1.87 19.62
CA LEU A 264 3.81 -1.45 20.39
C LEU A 264 3.54 -1.50 21.90
N LEU A 265 2.36 -1.05 22.34
CA LEU A 265 1.98 -1.13 23.76
C LEU A 265 1.89 -2.58 24.26
N GLY A 266 1.41 -3.51 23.42
CA GLY A 266 1.41 -4.95 23.74
C GLY A 266 2.84 -5.46 23.95
N LYS A 267 3.73 -5.15 23.01
CA LYS A 267 5.14 -5.57 23.03
C LYS A 267 5.93 -4.98 24.20
N GLU A 268 5.66 -3.73 24.56
CA GLU A 268 6.22 -3.09 25.77
C GLU A 268 5.89 -3.90 27.05
N LYS A 269 4.66 -4.45 27.15
CA LYS A 269 4.22 -5.22 28.30
C LYS A 269 4.80 -6.64 28.32
N GLU A 270 4.91 -7.28 27.15
CA GLU A 270 5.51 -8.61 27.01
C GLU A 270 6.95 -8.65 27.49
N ILE A 271 7.78 -7.69 27.06
CA ILE A 271 9.19 -7.59 27.48
C ILE A 271 9.30 -7.37 28.99
N LYS A 272 8.47 -6.48 29.56
CA LYS A 272 8.44 -6.24 31.03
C LYS A 272 8.23 -7.52 31.84
N SER A 273 7.35 -8.39 31.35
CA SER A 273 7.01 -9.63 32.06
C SER A 273 8.12 -10.69 31.99
N HIS A 274 8.93 -10.69 30.93
CA HIS A 274 10.08 -11.58 30.82
C HIS A 274 11.20 -11.17 31.79
N ASP A 275 11.46 -9.87 31.92
CA ASP A 275 12.47 -9.35 32.86
C ASP A 275 12.11 -9.60 34.33
N HIS A 276 10.82 -9.75 34.65
CA HIS A 276 10.35 -10.06 36.01
C HIS A 276 10.28 -11.57 36.30
N ARG A 277 10.34 -12.45 35.28
CA ARG A 277 10.33 -13.91 35.46
C ARG A 277 11.74 -14.52 35.49
N ASN A 278 12.73 -13.79 34.99
CA ASN A 278 14.12 -14.22 34.89
C ASN A 278 15.05 -13.57 35.96
N ASN A 279 14.48 -12.85 36.92
CA ASN A 279 15.15 -12.33 38.13
C ASN A 279 14.54 -13.00 39.36
#